data_AF-A0A5C3NJC9-F1
#
_entry.id   AF-A0A5C3NJC9-F1
#
_cell.length_a   1.000
_cell.length_b   1.000
_cell.length_c   1.000
_cell.angle_alpha   90.00
_cell.angle_beta   90.00
_cell.angle_gamma   90.00
#
_symmetry.space_group_name_H-M   'P 1'
#
loop_
_entity.id
_entity.type
_entity.pdbx_description
1 polymer ?
#
loop_
_entity_poly.entity_id
_entity_poly.type
_entity_poly.pdbx_seq_one_letter_code
_entity_poly.pdbx_strand_id
1 'polypeptide(L)' 'LLGSSKSKQEKTRSLMTKIVNSLTASSEIGGPMAAMYLLRHPDHYTSHNFRPCYWRGYVYEIMR' A
#
# COMPACT_ATOMS: atom_id res chain seq x y z
N LEU A 1 -18.00 -3.86 12.33
CA LEU A 1 -16.69 -3.63 13.01
C LEU A 1 -16.79 -2.57 14.11
N LEU A 2 -17.54 -1.49 13.91
CA LEU A 2 -17.71 -0.43 14.91
C LEU A 2 -18.60 -0.82 16.11
N GLY A 3 -19.50 -1.80 15.96
CA GLY A 3 -20.42 -2.26 17.03
C GLY A 3 -20.00 -3.53 17.81
N SER A 4 -18.77 -4.04 17.64
CA SER A 4 -18.32 -5.26 18.34
C SER A 4 -17.55 -4.92 19.63
N SER A 5 -17.81 -5.65 20.72
CA SER A 5 -17.21 -5.50 22.06
C SER A 5 -15.74 -5.96 22.17
N LYS A 6 -15.00 -5.97 21.06
CA LYS A 6 -13.58 -6.35 21.05
C LYS A 6 -12.69 -5.24 21.60
N SER A 7 -11.59 -5.64 22.24
CA SER A 7 -10.55 -4.72 22.70
C SER A 7 -10.08 -3.83 21.55
N LYS A 8 -9.78 -2.56 21.84
CA LYS A 8 -9.29 -1.58 20.86
C LYS A 8 -8.08 -2.12 20.09
N GLN A 9 -7.20 -2.87 20.76
CA GLN A 9 -6.02 -3.49 20.15
C GLN A 9 -6.39 -4.53 19.09
N GLU A 10 -7.41 -5.35 19.32
CA GLU A 10 -7.86 -6.35 18.33
C GLU A 10 -8.51 -5.68 17.11
N LYS A 11 -9.23 -4.58 17.33
CA LYS A 11 -9.80 -3.77 16.24
C LYS A 11 -8.70 -3.18 15.35
N THR A 12 -7.66 -2.59 15.97
CA THR A 12 -6.50 -2.06 15.24
C THR A 12 -5.77 -3.16 14.48
N ARG A 13 -5.53 -4.31 15.11
CA ARG A 13 -4.88 -5.45 14.45
C ARG A 13 -5.69 -5.93 13.24
N SER A 14 -7.00 -6.09 13.40
CA SER A 14 -7.89 -6.51 12.30
C SER A 14 -7.92 -5.49 11.16
N LEU A 15 -7.92 -4.18 11.46
CA LEU A 15 -7.86 -3.12 10.45
C LEU A 15 -6.54 -3.20 9.67
N MET A 16 -5.40 -3.29 10.37
CA MET A 16 -4.08 -3.37 9.75
C MET A 16 -3.96 -4.62 8.86
N THR A 17 -4.43 -5.78 9.32
CA THR A 17 -4.43 -7.00 8.49
C THR A 17 -5.28 -6.84 7.23
N LYS A 18 -6.44 -6.18 7.31
CA LYS A 18 -7.27 -5.91 6.12
C LYS A 18 -6.59 -4.97 5.14
N ILE A 19 -5.93 -3.93 5.63
CA ILE A 19 -5.15 -3.01 4.81
C ILE A 19 -4.02 -3.77 4.10
N VAL A 20 -3.21 -4.53 4.84
CA VAL A 20 -2.11 -5.32 4.28
C VAL A 20 -2.64 -6.31 3.24
N ASN A 21 -3.69 -7.07 3.55
CA ASN A 21 -4.26 -8.03 2.59
C ASN A 21 -4.76 -7.34 1.30
N SER A 22 -5.37 -6.16 1.41
CA SER A 22 -5.84 -5.40 0.24
C SER A 22 -4.68 -4.86 -0.62
N LEU A 23 -3.58 -4.47 0.03
CA LEU A 23 -2.36 -4.02 -0.64
C LEU A 23 -1.61 -5.19 -1.28
N THR A 24 -1.55 -6.34 -0.62
CA THR A 24 -0.94 -7.57 -1.15
C THR A 24 -1.70 -8.06 -2.39
N ALA A 25 -3.03 -8.11 -2.32
CA ALA A 25 -3.87 -8.46 -3.48
C ALA A 25 -3.68 -7.47 -4.65
N SER A 26 -3.45 -6.19 -4.35
CA SER A 26 -3.15 -5.17 -5.37
C SER A 26 -1.69 -5.23 -5.88
N SER A 27 -0.77 -5.81 -5.10
CA SER A 27 0.65 -5.96 -5.45
C SER A 27 0.91 -7.08 -6.45
N GLU A 28 0.04 -8.09 -6.52
CA GLU A 28 0.14 -9.19 -7.50
C GLU A 28 0.08 -8.69 -8.95
N ILE A 29 -0.62 -7.58 -9.20
CA ILE A 29 -0.75 -7.00 -10.54
C ILE A 29 0.35 -5.94 -10.80
N GLY A 30 0.91 -5.34 -9.75
CA GLY A 30 1.79 -4.17 -9.85
C GLY A 30 3.27 -4.41 -9.58
N GLY A 31 3.67 -5.49 -8.91
CA GLY A 31 5.07 -5.75 -8.54
C GLY A 31 6.03 -5.83 -9.74
N PRO A 32 5.82 -6.77 -10.68
CA PRO A 32 6.67 -6.88 -11.87
C PRO A 32 6.57 -5.63 -12.78
N MET A 33 5.41 -4.98 -12.86
CA MET A 33 5.20 -3.76 -13.65
C MET A 33 5.93 -2.55 -13.05
N ALA A 34 5.89 -2.38 -11.73
CA ALA A 34 6.63 -1.34 -11.01
C ALA A 34 8.13 -1.56 -11.10
N ALA A 35 8.59 -2.82 -11.02
CA ALA A 35 9.99 -3.15 -11.25
C ALA A 35 10.43 -2.82 -12.68
N MET A 36 9.62 -3.13 -13.70
CA MET A 36 9.87 -2.74 -15.10
C MET A 36 9.93 -1.22 -15.29
N TYR A 37 9.04 -0.47 -14.61
CA TYR A 37 9.04 1.00 -14.61
C TYR A 37 10.29 1.58 -13.94
N LEU A 38 10.69 1.05 -12.78
CA LEU A 38 11.88 1.46 -12.03
C LEU A 38 13.19 1.12 -12.78
N LEU A 39 13.23 -0.02 -13.47
CA LEU A 39 14.39 -0.48 -14.25
C LEU A 39 14.47 0.16 -15.66
N ARG A 40 13.52 1.04 -16.02
CA ARG A 40 13.44 1.72 -17.34
C ARG A 40 13.48 0.76 -18.53
N HIS A 41 12.80 -0.38 -18.43
CA HIS A 41 12.68 -1.30 -19.56
C HIS A 41 11.86 -0.66 -20.71
N PRO A 42 12.23 -0.83 -22.00
CA PRO A 42 11.54 -0.17 -23.13
C PRO A 42 10.11 -0.66 -23.36
N ASP A 43 9.79 -1.89 -22.97
CA ASP A 43 8.45 -2.47 -23.04
C ASP A 43 7.80 -2.48 -21.65
N HIS A 44 7.31 -1.31 -21.24
CA HIS A 44 6.48 -1.19 -20.04
C HIS A 44 5.17 -0.46 -20.36
N TYR A 45 4.08 -0.95 -19.79
CA TYR A 45 2.74 -0.44 -20.06
C TYR A 45 2.54 0.95 -19.43
N THR A 46 2.37 1.99 -20.26
CA THR A 46 2.34 3.42 -19.85
C THR A 46 0.95 4.06 -19.88
N SER A 47 -0.13 3.28 -19.84
CA SER A 47 -1.48 3.87 -19.79
C SER A 47 -1.67 4.82 -18.60
N HIS A 48 -0.96 4.59 -17.49
CA HIS A 48 -0.99 5.46 -16.31
C HIS A 48 0.41 5.67 -15.74
N ASN A 49 0.74 6.93 -15.39
CA ASN A 49 1.98 7.25 -14.69
C ASN A 49 1.80 6.96 -13.20
N PHE A 50 2.63 6.07 -12.66
CA PHE A 50 2.65 5.78 -11.24
C PHE A 50 3.18 7.00 -10.48
N ARG A 51 2.38 7.58 -9.59
CA ARG A 51 2.85 8.62 -8.67
C ARG A 51 3.21 7.97 -7.33
N PRO A 52 4.39 8.24 -6.76
CA PRO A 52 4.72 7.74 -5.44
C PRO A 52 3.73 8.28 -4.41
N CYS A 53 2.97 7.37 -3.78
CA CYS A 53 2.10 7.69 -2.65
C CYS A 53 2.92 7.59 -1.36
N TYR A 54 3.48 8.71 -0.92
CA TYR A 54 4.15 8.76 0.37
C TYR A 54 3.13 8.63 1.50
N TRP A 55 3.42 7.75 2.46
CA TRP A 55 2.64 7.70 3.69
C TRP A 55 2.89 8.98 4.48
N ARG A 56 1.99 9.96 4.32
CA ARG A 56 2.13 11.29 4.92
C ARG A 56 2.44 11.24 6.41
N GLY A 57 1.75 10.37 7.16
CA GLY A 57 1.99 10.20 8.60
C GLY A 57 3.45 9.82 8.91
N TYR A 58 3.99 8.83 8.20
CA TYR A 58 5.38 8.42 8.33
C TYR A 58 6.37 9.51 7.88
N VAL A 59 6.11 10.19 6.77
CA VAL A 59 6.96 11.30 6.30
C VAL A 59 7.00 12.44 7.32
N TYR A 60 5.85 12.81 7.91
CA TYR A 60 5.82 13.82 8.96
C TYR A 60 6.55 13.39 10.23
N GLU A 61 6.52 12.11 10.58
CA GLU A 61 7.24 11.56 11.73
C GLU A 61 8.76 11.63 11.53
N ILE A 62 9.26 11.36 10.32
CA ILE A 62 10.70 11.44 10.00
C ILE A 62 11.16 12.88 9.77
N MET A 63 10.30 13.77 9.25
CA MET A 63 10.64 15.18 9.03
C MET A 63 10.65 16.02 10.31
N ARG A 64 10.31 15.43 11.46
CA ARG A 64 10.31 16.08 12.77
C ARG A 64 11.65 15.87 13.47
#